data_AF-A0A1I4HB81-F1
#
_entry.id   AF-A0A1I4HB81-F1
#
_cell.length_a   1.000
_cell.length_b   1.000
_cell.length_c   1.000
_cell.angle_alpha   90.00
_cell.angle_beta   90.00
_cell.angle_gamma   90.00
#
_symmetry.space_group_name_H-M   'P 1'
#
loop_
_entity.id
_entity.type
_entity.pdbx_description
1 polymer ?
#
loop_
_entity_poly.entity_id
_entity_poly.type
_entity_poly.pdbx_seq_one_letter_code
_entity_poly.pdbx_strand_id
1 'polypeptide(L)'
;MEDHKEELILILAGYQKEMEFFLQTNPGLRSRFPLHIDFPDYNQEELLHIAEQLCVKRQYTLSADAKTLLLKLLLQHSSNNDNFGNARTVRNMIEKAIRHQAVRLMSKTSITRQELILIEPIDLKEVKV
;
A
#
# COMPACT_ATOMS: atom_id res chain seq x y z
N MET A 1 -6.31 -29.21 17.66
CA MET A 1 -5.12 -28.82 16.85
C MET A 1 -4.12 -29.96 16.80
N GLU A 2 -3.64 -30.46 17.95
CA GLU A 2 -2.73 -31.61 17.97
C GLU A 2 -3.34 -32.90 17.42
N ASP A 3 -4.64 -33.12 17.65
CA ASP A 3 -5.35 -34.33 17.18
C ASP A 3 -5.46 -34.42 15.64
N HIS A 4 -5.25 -33.30 14.92
CA HIS A 4 -5.36 -33.20 13.45
C HIS A 4 -4.11 -32.57 12.81
N LYS A 5 -2.93 -32.72 13.44
CA LYS A 5 -1.68 -32.06 13.02
C LYS A 5 -1.21 -32.41 11.59
N GLU A 6 -1.67 -33.53 11.03
CA GLU A 6 -1.34 -33.98 9.67
C GLU A 6 -2.40 -33.55 8.61
N GLU A 7 -3.53 -33.01 9.06
CA GLU A 7 -4.68 -32.67 8.20
C GLU A 7 -4.95 -31.17 8.12
N LEU A 8 -4.38 -30.37 9.05
CA LEU A 8 -4.68 -28.93 9.19
C LEU A 8 -3.40 -28.09 9.33
N ILE A 9 -3.30 -27.06 8.48
CA ILE A 9 -2.33 -25.97 8.65
C ILE A 9 -3.08 -24.74 9.16
N LEU A 10 -2.61 -24.16 10.26
CA LEU A 10 -3.15 -22.92 10.83
C LEU A 10 -2.13 -21.79 10.69
N ILE A 11 -2.52 -20.70 10.04
CA ILE A 11 -1.72 -19.48 9.89
C ILE A 11 -2.41 -18.36 10.67
N LEU A 12 -1.71 -17.77 11.63
CA LEU A 12 -2.14 -16.57 12.32
C LEU A 12 -1.47 -15.36 11.70
N ALA A 13 -2.21 -14.27 11.53
CA ALA A 13 -1.70 -13.01 10.99
C ALA A 13 -2.34 -11.84 11.74
N GLY A 14 -1.53 -10.85 12.08
CA GLY A 14 -1.95 -9.68 12.82
C GLY A 14 -0.77 -8.75 13.06
N TYR A 15 -1.04 -7.61 13.68
CA TYR A 15 -0.03 -6.66 14.10
C TYR A 15 0.85 -7.28 15.20
N GLN A 16 2.15 -6.94 15.19
CA GLN A 16 3.16 -7.62 16.00
C GLN A 16 2.84 -7.58 17.51
N LYS A 17 2.44 -6.42 18.04
CA LYS A 17 2.15 -6.25 19.48
C LYS A 17 0.94 -7.07 19.91
N GLU A 18 -0.10 -7.08 19.08
CA GLU A 18 -1.34 -7.79 19.28
C GLU A 18 -1.12 -9.31 19.20
N MET A 19 -0.27 -9.76 18.26
CA MET A 19 0.13 -11.15 18.15
C MET A 19 0.99 -11.60 19.33
N GLU A 20 1.92 -10.76 19.81
CA GLU A 20 2.72 -11.05 20.99
C GLU A 20 1.82 -11.18 22.23
N PHE A 21 0.88 -10.25 22.42
CA PHE A 21 -0.11 -10.31 23.49
C PHE A 21 -0.97 -11.57 23.39
N PHE A 22 -1.48 -11.88 22.19
CA PHE A 22 -2.28 -13.08 21.93
C PHE A 22 -1.53 -14.37 22.30
N LEU A 23 -0.26 -14.49 21.88
CA LEU A 23 0.58 -15.65 22.17
C LEU A 23 0.91 -15.80 23.66
N GLN A 24 0.91 -14.70 24.42
CA GLN A 24 1.13 -14.71 25.87
C GLN A 24 -0.12 -15.08 26.69
N THR A 25 -1.33 -15.05 26.10
CA THR A 25 -2.57 -15.39 26.81
C THR A 25 -2.57 -16.81 27.38
N ASN A 26 -1.85 -17.73 26.73
CA ASN A 26 -1.74 -19.13 27.14
C ASN A 26 -0.31 -19.63 26.86
N PRO A 27 0.46 -20.09 27.87
CA PRO A 27 1.85 -20.51 27.69
C PRO A 27 2.03 -21.59 26.61
N GLY A 28 1.04 -22.49 26.47
CA GLY A 28 1.05 -23.55 25.47
C GLY A 28 0.84 -23.07 24.03
N LEU A 29 0.35 -21.85 23.81
CA LEU A 29 0.11 -21.33 22.45
C LEU A 29 1.42 -21.06 21.74
N ARG A 30 2.39 -20.40 22.40
CA ARG A 30 3.69 -20.06 21.81
C ARG A 30 4.43 -21.30 21.29
N SER A 31 4.37 -22.41 22.03
CA SER A 31 4.97 -23.68 21.60
C SER A 31 4.33 -24.31 20.35
N ARG A 32 3.06 -23.99 20.08
CA ARG A 32 2.29 -24.54 18.94
C ARG A 32 2.49 -23.74 17.65
N PHE A 33 3.11 -22.56 17.72
CA PHE A 33 3.46 -21.73 16.57
C PHE A 33 4.98 -21.53 16.53
N PRO A 34 5.78 -22.54 16.16
CA PRO A 34 7.25 -22.42 16.16
C PRO A 34 7.80 -21.55 15.03
N LEU A 35 7.01 -21.33 13.97
CA LEU A 35 7.40 -20.51 12.82
C LEU A 35 6.82 -19.11 12.95
N HIS A 36 7.70 -18.13 13.10
CA HIS A 36 7.36 -16.71 13.16
C HIS A 36 7.97 -16.03 11.95
N ILE A 37 7.14 -15.32 11.18
CA ILE A 37 7.58 -14.56 10.01
C ILE A 37 7.12 -13.13 10.21
N ASP A 38 8.09 -12.22 10.35
CA ASP A 38 7.85 -10.80 10.47
C ASP A 38 7.84 -10.14 9.08
N PHE A 39 6.83 -9.30 8.84
CA PHE A 39 6.71 -8.52 7.61
C PHE A 39 6.97 -7.06 7.96
N PRO A 40 8.19 -6.54 7.71
CA PRO A 40 8.48 -5.14 7.97
C PRO A 40 7.71 -4.23 7.00
N ASP A 41 7.50 -2.99 7.42
CA ASP A 41 6.95 -1.95 6.57
C ASP A 41 7.89 -1.65 5.39
N TYR A 42 7.31 -1.25 4.27
CA TYR A 42 8.08 -0.82 3.11
C TYR A 42 8.66 0.57 3.34
N ASN A 43 9.89 0.79 2.88
CA ASN A 43 10.45 2.13 2.79
C ASN A 43 9.79 2.93 1.65
N GLN A 44 10.05 4.25 1.59
CA GLN A 44 9.35 5.12 0.65
C GLN A 44 9.71 4.85 -0.82
N GLU A 45 10.93 4.37 -1.10
CA GLU A 45 11.34 3.98 -2.45
C GLU A 45 10.63 2.69 -2.89
N GLU A 46 10.49 1.72 -1.99
CA GLU A 46 9.73 0.50 -2.23
C GLU A 46 8.24 0.81 -2.46
N LEU A 47 7.67 1.74 -1.68
CA LEU A 47 6.29 2.20 -1.87
C LEU A 47 6.10 2.93 -3.21
N LEU A 48 7.07 3.73 -3.64
CA LEU A 48 7.08 4.34 -4.97
C LEU A 48 7.14 3.26 -6.07
N HIS A 49 7.98 2.24 -5.89
CA HIS A 49 8.06 1.12 -6.84
C HIS A 49 6.73 0.37 -6.95
N ILE A 50 6.07 0.10 -5.83
CA ILE A 50 4.72 -0.49 -5.80
C ILE A 50 3.73 0.40 -6.56
N ALA A 51 3.82 1.73 -6.39
CA ALA A 51 2.96 2.68 -7.10
C ALA A 51 3.15 2.59 -8.63
N GLU A 52 4.40 2.53 -9.08
CA GLU A 52 4.73 2.37 -10.50
C GLU A 52 4.20 1.04 -11.06
N GLN A 53 4.38 -0.06 -10.33
CA GLN A 53 3.83 -1.36 -10.74
C GLN A 53 2.31 -1.34 -10.85
N LEU A 54 1.62 -0.68 -9.92
CA LEU A 54 0.16 -0.52 -9.97
C LEU A 54 -0.30 0.32 -11.17
N CYS A 55 0.42 1.40 -11.47
CA CYS A 55 0.18 2.22 -12.66
C CYS A 55 0.36 1.39 -13.94
N VAL A 56 1.49 0.69 -14.09
CA VAL A 56 1.78 -0.16 -15.26
C VAL A 56 0.70 -1.22 -15.45
N LYS A 57 0.28 -1.91 -14.39
CA LYS A 57 -0.79 -2.90 -14.44
C LYS A 57 -2.12 -2.33 -14.95
N ARG A 58 -2.36 -1.03 -14.73
CA ARG A 58 -3.55 -0.30 -15.19
C ARG A 58 -3.32 0.49 -16.48
N GLN A 59 -2.16 0.35 -17.13
CA GLN A 59 -1.76 1.07 -18.34
C GLN A 59 -1.60 2.59 -18.14
N TYR A 60 -1.24 3.01 -16.93
CA TYR A 60 -0.85 4.38 -16.60
C TYR A 60 0.65 4.49 -16.35
N THR A 61 1.13 5.72 -16.41
CA THR A 61 2.50 6.12 -16.07
C THR A 61 2.46 7.36 -15.18
N LEU A 62 3.43 7.50 -14.28
CA LEU A 62 3.61 8.70 -13.48
C LEU A 62 4.65 9.61 -14.17
N SER A 63 4.35 10.90 -14.28
CA SER A 63 5.37 11.87 -14.69
C SER A 63 6.50 11.94 -13.65
N ALA A 64 7.68 12.44 -14.04
CA ALA A 64 8.81 12.58 -13.11
C ALA A 64 8.43 13.43 -11.88
N ASP A 65 7.75 14.55 -12.10
CA ASP A 65 7.27 15.41 -11.02
C ASP A 65 6.22 14.72 -10.14
N ALA A 66 5.37 13.86 -10.73
CA ALA A 66 4.36 13.11 -9.98
C ALA A 66 5.04 12.09 -9.06
N LYS A 67 6.11 11.42 -9.51
CA LYS A 67 6.91 10.52 -8.67
C LYS A 67 7.56 11.27 -7.50
N THR A 68 8.17 12.43 -7.78
CA THR A 68 8.78 13.29 -6.74
C THR A 68 7.76 13.72 -5.70
N LEU A 69 6.57 14.16 -6.14
CA LEU A 69 5.49 14.54 -5.23
C LEU A 69 4.98 13.34 -4.43
N LEU A 70 4.79 12.18 -5.07
CA LEU A 70 4.32 10.98 -4.40
C LEU A 70 5.30 10.53 -3.31
N LEU A 71 6.61 10.55 -3.57
CA LEU A 71 7.63 10.23 -2.57
C LEU A 71 7.53 11.16 -1.35
N LYS A 72 7.35 12.47 -1.58
CA LYS A 72 7.14 13.45 -0.51
C LYS A 72 5.88 13.17 0.31
N LEU A 73 4.76 12.83 -0.34
CA LEU A 73 3.52 12.49 0.34
C LEU A 73 3.65 11.20 1.17
N LEU A 74 4.36 10.19 0.65
CA LEU A 74 4.61 8.94 1.36
C LEU A 74 5.47 9.17 2.62
N LEU A 75 6.52 10.01 2.52
CA LEU A 75 7.33 10.43 3.67
C LEU A 75 6.49 11.13 4.75
N GLN A 76 5.58 12.03 4.35
CA GLN A 76 4.69 12.73 5.28
C GLN A 76 3.70 11.78 5.95
N HIS A 77 3.11 10.86 5.20
CA HIS A 77 2.15 9.90 5.74
C HIS A 77 2.80 8.86 6.67
N SER A 78 3.99 8.35 6.34
CA SER A 78 4.69 7.39 7.19
C SER A 78 5.13 8.00 8.53
N SER A 79 5.41 9.30 8.56
CA SER A 79 5.87 9.99 9.78
C SER A 79 4.74 10.35 10.75
N ASN A 80 3.49 10.40 10.28
CA ASN A 80 2.35 10.92 11.03
C ASN A 80 1.35 9.84 11.48
N ASN A 81 1.60 8.56 11.19
CA ASN A 81 0.62 7.51 11.43
C ASN A 81 1.29 6.20 11.87
N ASP A 82 1.07 5.84 13.14
CA ASP A 82 1.56 4.59 13.74
C ASP A 82 0.99 3.32 13.05
N ASN A 83 -0.10 3.46 12.29
CA ASN A 83 -0.70 2.39 11.48
C ASN A 83 -0.72 2.77 9.99
N PHE A 84 0.43 3.13 9.45
CA PHE A 84 0.57 3.39 8.02
C PHE A 84 0.20 2.15 7.19
N GLY A 85 -0.83 2.26 6.34
CA GLY A 85 -1.39 1.13 5.58
C GLY A 85 -0.50 0.56 4.46
N ASN A 86 0.80 0.92 4.37
CA ASN A 86 1.74 0.42 3.37
C ASN A 86 1.18 0.47 1.93
N ALA A 87 1.30 -0.64 1.20
CA ALA A 87 0.82 -0.81 -0.16
C ALA A 87 -0.68 -0.52 -0.32
N ARG A 88 -1.50 -0.66 0.74
CA ARG A 88 -2.92 -0.27 0.72
C ARG A 88 -3.07 1.24 0.57
N THR A 89 -2.25 2.02 1.28
CA THR A 89 -2.23 3.48 1.15
C THR A 89 -1.84 3.88 -0.27
N VAL A 90 -0.76 3.31 -0.80
CA VAL A 90 -0.29 3.55 -2.17
C VAL A 90 -1.39 3.24 -3.19
N ARG A 91 -2.05 2.08 -3.08
CA ARG A 91 -3.17 1.71 -3.95
C ARG A 91 -4.28 2.74 -3.92
N ASN A 92 -4.69 3.18 -2.73
CA ASN A 92 -5.74 4.18 -2.59
C ASN A 92 -5.34 5.53 -3.22
N MET A 93 -4.08 5.94 -3.09
CA MET A 93 -3.56 7.16 -3.71
C MET A 93 -3.58 7.07 -5.23
N ILE A 94 -3.11 5.97 -5.82
CA ILE A 94 -3.10 5.77 -7.27
C ILE A 94 -4.52 5.69 -7.84
N GLU A 95 -5.43 4.98 -7.17
CA GLU A 95 -6.84 4.92 -7.61
C GLU A 95 -7.51 6.29 -7.61
N LYS A 96 -7.22 7.13 -6.61
CA LYS A 96 -7.71 8.50 -6.56
C LYS A 96 -7.07 9.37 -7.65
N ALA A 97 -5.78 9.23 -7.87
CA ALA A 97 -5.06 9.96 -8.92
C ALA A 97 -5.63 9.68 -10.31
N ILE A 98 -5.96 8.42 -10.61
CA ILE A 98 -6.63 8.04 -11.86
C ILE A 98 -7.99 8.75 -12.00
N ARG A 99 -8.78 8.84 -10.92
CA ARG A 99 -10.07 9.57 -10.96
C ARG A 99 -9.86 11.07 -11.18
N HIS A 100 -8.87 11.67 -10.51
CA HIS A 100 -8.57 13.09 -10.69
C HIS A 100 -8.06 13.40 -12.10
N GLN A 101 -7.23 12.53 -12.67
CA GLN A 101 -6.76 12.64 -14.04
C GLN A 101 -7.94 12.60 -15.02
N ALA A 102 -8.90 11.69 -14.82
CA ALA A 102 -10.09 11.64 -15.66
C ALA A 102 -10.88 12.96 -15.62
N VAL A 103 -11.13 13.51 -14.42
CA VAL A 103 -11.81 14.80 -14.24
C VAL A 103 -11.02 15.94 -14.88
N ARG A 104 -9.69 15.95 -14.74
CA ARG A 104 -8.80 16.94 -15.36
C ARG A 104 -8.86 16.92 -16.87
N LEU A 105 -8.98 15.73 -17.48
CA LEU A 105 -9.04 15.59 -18.93
C LEU A 105 -10.43 15.95 -19.51
N MET A 106 -11.51 15.81 -18.74
CA MET A 106 -12.86 16.18 -19.21
C MET A 106 -13.00 17.64 -19.63
N SER A 107 -12.16 18.55 -19.10
CA SER A 107 -12.19 19.97 -19.45
C SER A 107 -11.38 20.32 -20.70
N LYS A 108 -10.69 19.36 -21.32
CA LYS A 108 -9.90 19.58 -22.55
C LYS A 108 -10.72 19.32 -23.81
N THR A 109 -10.59 20.23 -24.77
CA THR A 109 -11.20 20.14 -26.11
C THR A 109 -10.50 19.14 -27.02
N SER A 110 -9.22 18.85 -26.79
CA SER A 110 -8.46 17.83 -27.49
C SER A 110 -7.52 17.13 -26.52
N ILE A 111 -7.41 15.80 -26.64
CA ILE A 111 -6.67 14.95 -25.71
C ILE A 111 -5.84 13.97 -26.53
N THR A 112 -4.55 13.88 -26.22
CA THR A 112 -3.61 12.93 -26.82
C THR A 112 -3.60 11.60 -26.07
N ARG A 113 -3.15 10.53 -26.73
CA ARG A 113 -2.95 9.22 -26.08
C ARG A 113 -1.99 9.33 -24.88
N GLN A 114 -0.96 10.17 -24.97
CA GLN A 114 0.00 10.34 -23.89
C GLN A 114 -0.66 10.95 -22.64
N GLU A 115 -1.54 11.93 -22.81
CA GLU A 115 -2.28 12.53 -21.70
C GLU A 115 -3.27 11.55 -21.04
N LEU A 116 -3.88 10.66 -21.83
CA LEU A 116 -4.79 9.62 -21.32
C LEU A 116 -4.11 8.63 -20.36
N ILE A 117 -2.80 8.44 -20.49
CA ILE A 117 -2.04 7.47 -19.70
C ILE A 117 -1.10 8.12 -18.68
N LEU A 118 -0.91 9.45 -18.72
CA LEU A 118 0.04 10.16 -17.85
C LEU A 118 -0.66 10.79 -16.65
N ILE A 119 -0.30 10.33 -15.46
CA ILE A 119 -0.67 10.93 -14.18
C ILE A 119 0.33 12.03 -13.84
N GLU A 120 -0.18 13.22 -13.57
CA GLU A 120 0.60 14.42 -13.24
C GLU A 120 0.49 14.79 -11.75
N PRO A 121 1.36 15.67 -11.24
CA PRO A 121 1.35 16.05 -9.82
C PRO A 121 -0.01 16.57 -9.34
N ILE A 122 -0.73 17.29 -10.20
CA ILE A 122 -2.06 17.85 -9.89
C ILE A 122 -3.12 16.76 -9.63
N ASP A 123 -2.89 15.54 -10.09
CA ASP A 123 -3.80 14.41 -9.89
C ASP A 123 -3.59 13.76 -8.51
N LEU A 124 -2.42 13.95 -7.88
CA LEU A 124 -2.03 13.35 -6.61
C LEU A 124 -2.48 14.15 -5.37
N LYS A 125 -3.45 15.07 -5.51
CA LYS A 125 -3.91 15.94 -4.41
C LYS A 125 -4.25 15.15 -3.14
N GLU A 126 -3.85 15.72 -2.00
CA GLU A 126 -4.14 15.18 -0.68
C GLU A 126 -5.64 15.02 -0.48
N VAL A 127 -6.03 13.81 -0.09
CA VAL A 127 -7.31 13.61 0.59
C VAL A 127 -7.04 13.84 2.06
N LYS A 128 -7.69 14.84 2.64
CA LYS A 128 -7.90 14.87 4.09
C LYS A 128 -8.50 13.51 4.46
N VAL A 129 -7.71 12.71 5.18
CA VAL A 129 -8.17 11.46 5.81
C VAL A 129 -9.31 11.80 6.76
#